data_AF-A0A2T7SQM6-F1
#
_entry.id   AF-A0A2T7SQM6-F1
#
_cell.length_a   1.000
_cell.length_b   1.000
_cell.length_c   1.000
_cell.angle_alpha   90.00
_cell.angle_beta   90.00
_cell.angle_gamma   90.00
#
_symmetry.space_group_name_H-M   'P 1'
#
loop_
_entity.id
_entity.type
_entity.pdbx_description
1 polymer ?
#
loop_
_entity_poly.entity_id
_entity_poly.type
_entity_poly.pdbx_seq_one_letter_code
_entity_poly.pdbx_strand_id
1 'polypeptide(L)'
;MPLHQTLIKARTCVQRGQVDAAVKLYRGLLVSLAQHPQINLELGVLLLERRSPQQAIPYLSKAVAALPAAMPYVCLMMAYQRCGDLVSAREVLAQMHAQGFDAARLAVYEQELNEPTPEAVQALVQLIESGNRISAEIAARMMVQDYPSSETARDCLARVMEMEAVNVT
;
A
#
# COMPACT_ATOMS: atom_id res chain seq x y z
N MET A 1 -20.19 6.82 -27.88
CA MET A 1 -19.43 8.09 -27.76
C MET A 1 -17.99 7.83 -28.14
N PRO A 2 -17.32 8.73 -28.89
CA PRO A 2 -15.91 8.57 -29.25
C PRO A 2 -15.03 8.56 -27.98
N LEU A 3 -13.97 7.74 -28.00
CA LEU A 3 -13.06 7.50 -26.88
C LEU A 3 -12.62 8.79 -26.16
N HIS A 4 -12.17 9.77 -26.94
CA HIS A 4 -11.68 11.05 -26.43
C HIS A 4 -12.73 11.81 -25.60
N GLN A 5 -13.99 11.83 -26.04
CA GLN A 5 -15.07 12.52 -25.31
C GLN A 5 -15.39 11.81 -24.00
N THR A 6 -15.45 10.48 -24.01
CA THR A 6 -15.70 9.68 -22.80
C THR A 6 -14.58 9.87 -21.78
N LEU A 7 -13.32 9.93 -22.23
CA LEU A 7 -12.16 10.14 -21.37
C LEU A 7 -12.16 11.54 -20.74
N ILE A 8 -12.44 12.59 -21.51
CA ILE A 8 -12.61 13.95 -20.97
C ILE A 8 -13.71 13.96 -19.91
N LYS A 9 -14.86 13.36 -20.23
CA LYS A 9 -15.98 13.30 -19.29
C LYS A 9 -15.61 12.57 -17.99
N ALA A 10 -14.87 11.46 -18.08
CA ALA A 10 -14.40 10.73 -16.91
C ALA A 10 -13.50 11.61 -16.02
N ARG A 11 -12.52 12.30 -16.61
CA ARG A 11 -11.62 13.21 -15.89
C ARG A 11 -12.36 14.41 -15.28
N THR A 12 -13.34 14.97 -15.98
CA THR A 12 -14.21 16.03 -15.42
C THR A 12 -15.01 15.51 -14.23
N CYS A 13 -15.53 14.28 -14.28
CA CYS A 13 -16.19 13.66 -13.13
C CYS A 13 -15.22 13.52 -11.94
N VAL A 14 -13.96 13.10 -12.17
CA VAL A 14 -12.93 13.05 -11.11
C VAL A 14 -12.73 14.43 -10.47
N GLN A 15 -12.52 15.46 -11.27
CA GLN A 15 -12.32 16.83 -10.79
C GLN A 15 -13.51 17.36 -9.98
N ARG A 16 -14.72 16.92 -10.30
CA ARG A 16 -15.95 17.28 -9.60
C ARG A 16 -16.25 16.39 -8.38
N GLY A 17 -15.37 15.46 -8.03
CA GLY A 17 -15.61 14.49 -6.94
C GLY A 17 -16.70 13.46 -7.25
N GLN A 18 -17.15 13.35 -8.51
CA GLN A 18 -18.17 12.40 -8.94
C GLN A 18 -17.53 11.01 -9.19
N VAL A 19 -17.05 10.40 -8.12
CA VAL A 19 -16.23 9.17 -8.16
C VAL A 19 -16.94 8.04 -8.90
N ASP A 20 -18.22 7.75 -8.59
CA ASP A 20 -18.96 6.66 -9.24
C ASP A 20 -19.15 6.86 -10.74
N ALA A 21 -19.43 8.09 -11.16
CA ALA A 21 -19.59 8.42 -12.56
C ALA A 21 -18.27 8.24 -13.32
N ALA A 22 -17.16 8.70 -12.74
CA ALA A 22 -15.82 8.51 -13.31
C ALA A 22 -15.45 7.03 -13.42
N VAL A 23 -15.64 6.24 -12.36
CA VAL A 23 -15.37 4.80 -12.35
C VAL A 23 -16.20 4.09 -13.42
N LYS A 24 -17.50 4.41 -13.55
CA LYS A 24 -18.36 3.82 -14.57
C LYS A 24 -17.87 4.14 -15.99
N LEU A 25 -17.45 5.38 -16.24
CA LEU A 25 -16.93 5.80 -17.53
C LEU A 25 -15.60 5.11 -17.88
N TYR A 26 -14.66 5.05 -16.93
CA TYR A 26 -13.39 4.34 -17.13
C TYR A 26 -13.60 2.84 -17.35
N ARG A 27 -14.41 2.17 -16.53
CA ARG A 27 -14.75 0.75 -16.74
C ARG A 27 -15.39 0.51 -18.10
N GLY A 28 -16.29 1.41 -18.52
CA GLY A 28 -16.90 1.35 -19.85
C GLY A 28 -15.88 1.46 -20.99
N LEU A 29 -14.87 2.32 -20.85
CA LEU A 29 -13.75 2.41 -21.81
C LEU A 29 -12.93 1.11 -21.84
N LEU A 30 -12.66 0.53 -20.68
CA LEU A 30 -11.84 -0.69 -20.56
C LEU A 30 -12.53 -1.97 -21.05
N VAL A 31 -13.83 -1.94 -21.36
CA VAL A 31 -14.53 -3.11 -21.97
C VAL A 31 -13.89 -3.48 -23.31
N SER A 32 -13.59 -2.50 -24.16
CA SER A 32 -12.94 -2.73 -25.46
C SER A 32 -11.42 -2.47 -25.43
N LEU A 33 -10.92 -1.84 -24.36
CA LEU A 33 -9.55 -1.38 -24.25
C LEU A 33 -8.88 -1.89 -22.97
N ALA A 34 -9.07 -3.17 -22.69
CA ALA A 34 -8.70 -3.79 -21.41
C ALA A 34 -7.24 -3.56 -20.98
N GLN A 35 -6.32 -3.41 -21.93
CA GLN A 35 -4.89 -3.20 -21.70
C GLN A 35 -4.42 -1.74 -21.92
N HIS A 36 -5.34 -0.78 -22.10
CA HIS A 36 -4.95 0.60 -22.35
C HIS A 36 -4.21 1.18 -21.14
N PRO A 37 -2.90 1.51 -21.24
CA PRO A 37 -2.08 1.70 -20.05
C PRO A 37 -2.52 2.92 -19.22
N GLN A 38 -2.74 4.06 -19.90
CA GLN A 38 -3.13 5.31 -19.25
C GLN A 38 -4.51 5.25 -18.57
N ILE A 39 -5.49 4.57 -19.17
CA ILE A 39 -6.84 4.44 -18.60
C ILE A 39 -6.80 3.52 -17.37
N ASN A 40 -6.04 2.43 -17.44
CA ASN A 40 -5.79 1.55 -16.30
C ASN A 40 -5.09 2.32 -15.16
N LEU A 41 -4.11 3.17 -15.47
CA LEU A 41 -3.45 4.02 -14.48
C LEU A 41 -4.44 5.00 -13.81
N GLU A 42 -5.19 5.77 -14.61
CA GLU A 42 -6.14 6.77 -14.10
C GLU A 42 -7.25 6.15 -13.25
N LEU A 43 -7.78 4.99 -13.66
CA LEU A 43 -8.76 4.26 -12.86
C LEU A 43 -8.13 3.67 -11.58
N GLY A 44 -6.93 3.10 -11.69
CA GLY A 44 -6.20 2.55 -10.55
C GLY A 44 -5.95 3.61 -9.48
N VAL A 45 -5.43 4.78 -9.86
CA VAL A 45 -5.21 5.91 -8.95
C VAL A 45 -6.51 6.39 -8.32
N LEU A 46 -7.58 6.56 -9.12
CA LEU A 46 -8.88 6.97 -8.59
C LEU A 46 -9.41 5.98 -7.53
N LEU A 47 -9.27 4.68 -7.77
CA LEU A 47 -9.71 3.64 -6.83
C LEU A 47 -8.86 3.64 -5.55
N LEU A 48 -7.55 3.83 -5.68
CA LEU A 48 -6.62 3.92 -4.56
C LEU A 48 -6.92 5.11 -3.65
N GLU A 49 -7.29 6.25 -4.23
CA GLU A 49 -7.54 7.49 -3.49
C GLU A 49 -8.96 7.62 -2.92
N ARG A 50 -9.97 7.09 -3.63
CA ARG A 50 -11.39 7.39 -3.35
C ARG A 50 -12.27 6.17 -3.10
N ARG A 51 -11.70 4.98 -3.19
CA ARG A 51 -12.41 3.71 -2.98
C ARG A 51 -11.57 2.77 -2.12
N SER A 52 -11.20 1.61 -2.64
CA SER A 52 -10.48 0.56 -1.92
C SER A 52 -9.17 0.28 -2.65
N PRO A 53 -8.04 0.20 -1.93
CA PRO A 53 -6.75 -0.15 -2.52
C PRO A 53 -6.80 -1.52 -3.20
N GLN A 54 -7.54 -2.48 -2.65
CA GLN A 54 -7.72 -3.80 -3.24
C GLN A 54 -8.31 -3.73 -4.66
N GLN A 55 -9.28 -2.84 -4.90
CA GLN A 55 -9.86 -2.67 -6.24
C GLN A 55 -8.91 -2.02 -7.23
N ALA A 56 -7.91 -1.26 -6.77
CA ALA A 56 -6.95 -0.55 -7.60
C ALA A 56 -5.89 -1.50 -8.21
N ILE A 57 -5.45 -2.49 -7.42
CA ILE A 57 -4.37 -3.45 -7.76
C ILE A 57 -4.48 -4.01 -9.19
N PRO A 58 -5.61 -4.56 -9.67
CA PRO A 58 -5.66 -5.16 -11.01
C PRO A 58 -5.48 -4.13 -12.13
N TYR A 59 -5.87 -2.87 -11.93
CA TYR A 59 -5.68 -1.82 -12.93
C TYR A 59 -4.25 -1.27 -12.89
N LEU A 60 -3.69 -1.06 -11.69
CA LEU A 60 -2.32 -0.62 -11.52
C LEU A 60 -1.30 -1.64 -12.02
N SER A 61 -1.56 -2.94 -11.82
CA SER A 61 -0.73 -4.03 -12.36
C SER A 61 -0.64 -4.00 -13.88
N LYS A 62 -1.77 -3.73 -14.57
CA LYS A 62 -1.79 -3.55 -16.03
C LYS A 62 -1.05 -2.30 -16.47
N ALA A 63 -1.13 -1.22 -15.70
CA ALA A 63 -0.40 0.01 -15.99
C ALA A 63 1.11 -0.18 -15.87
N VAL A 64 1.58 -0.84 -14.80
CA VAL A 64 2.99 -1.21 -14.59
C VAL A 64 3.55 -2.05 -15.73
N ALA A 65 2.76 -3.02 -16.23
CA ALA A 65 3.19 -3.90 -17.32
C ALA A 65 3.43 -3.18 -18.66
N ALA A 66 2.93 -1.96 -18.85
CA ALA A 66 2.93 -1.29 -20.14
C ALA A 66 3.51 0.14 -20.13
N LEU A 67 3.76 0.73 -18.96
CA LEU A 67 4.33 2.08 -18.84
C LEU A 67 5.75 2.02 -18.24
N PRO A 68 6.78 2.49 -18.97
CA PRO A 68 8.14 2.61 -18.45
C PRO A 68 8.28 3.88 -17.59
N ALA A 69 7.50 3.98 -16.51
CA ALA A 69 7.47 5.14 -15.62
C ALA A 69 7.37 4.69 -14.16
N ALA A 70 7.93 5.48 -13.25
CA ALA A 70 7.94 5.16 -11.82
C ALA A 70 6.52 5.21 -11.19
N MET A 71 5.68 6.13 -11.66
CA MET A 71 4.39 6.43 -11.01
C MET A 71 3.45 5.20 -10.89
N PRO A 72 3.21 4.39 -11.94
CA PRO A 72 2.43 3.16 -11.82
C PRO A 72 2.94 2.19 -10.74
N TYR A 73 4.26 2.04 -10.62
CA TYR A 73 4.86 1.18 -9.59
C TYR A 73 4.62 1.74 -8.20
N VAL A 74 4.85 3.04 -8.00
CA VAL A 74 4.60 3.71 -6.71
C VAL A 74 3.13 3.53 -6.30
N CYS A 75 2.18 3.75 -7.22
CA CYS A 75 0.77 3.54 -6.92
C CYS A 75 0.44 2.08 -6.59
N LEU A 76 1.02 1.11 -7.31
CA LEU A 76 0.78 -0.31 -7.05
C LEU A 76 1.34 -0.73 -5.69
N MET A 77 2.56 -0.30 -5.36
CA MET A 77 3.20 -0.52 -4.07
C MET A 77 2.35 0.05 -2.92
N MET A 78 1.89 1.30 -3.05
CA MET A 78 0.99 1.92 -2.07
C MET A 78 -0.33 1.17 -1.93
N ALA A 79 -0.86 0.61 -3.02
CA ALA A 79 -2.08 -0.19 -2.97
C ALA A 79 -1.85 -1.46 -2.12
N TYR A 80 -0.76 -2.19 -2.34
CA TYR A 80 -0.41 -3.35 -1.51
C TYR A 80 -0.17 -2.98 -0.05
N GLN A 81 0.59 -1.92 0.21
CA GLN A 81 0.84 -1.44 1.58
C GLN A 81 -0.46 -1.10 2.32
N ARG A 82 -1.41 -0.40 1.69
CA ARG A 82 -2.72 -0.09 2.28
C ARG A 82 -3.63 -1.31 2.43
N CYS A 83 -3.31 -2.43 1.78
CA CYS A 83 -3.97 -3.71 2.01
C CYS A 83 -3.33 -4.51 3.18
N GLY A 84 -2.24 -4.03 3.76
CA GLY A 84 -1.42 -4.78 4.71
C GLY A 84 -0.52 -5.84 4.05
N ASP A 85 -0.47 -5.89 2.72
CA ASP A 85 0.37 -6.83 1.99
C ASP A 85 1.76 -6.23 1.76
N LEU A 86 2.55 -6.20 2.84
CA LEU A 86 3.91 -5.66 2.82
C LEU A 86 4.85 -6.51 1.96
N VAL A 87 4.57 -7.80 1.80
CA VAL A 87 5.36 -8.70 0.94
C VAL A 87 5.24 -8.24 -0.51
N SER A 88 4.03 -8.14 -1.04
CA SER A 88 3.81 -7.66 -2.42
C SER A 88 4.29 -6.22 -2.61
N ALA A 89 4.16 -5.35 -1.60
CA ALA A 89 4.68 -3.98 -1.68
C ALA A 89 6.22 -3.96 -1.84
N ARG A 90 6.95 -4.76 -1.05
CA ARG A 90 8.41 -4.91 -1.17
C ARG A 90 8.82 -5.52 -2.51
N GLU A 91 8.05 -6.47 -3.03
CA GLU A 91 8.31 -7.04 -4.37
C GLU A 91 8.20 -5.98 -5.46
N VAL A 92 7.21 -5.08 -5.40
CA VAL A 92 7.08 -3.98 -6.36
C VAL A 92 8.28 -3.03 -6.24
N LEU A 93 8.73 -2.71 -5.02
CA LEU A 93 9.92 -1.89 -4.82
C LEU A 93 11.19 -2.56 -5.38
N ALA A 94 11.37 -3.86 -5.17
CA ALA A 94 12.47 -4.63 -5.74
C ALA A 94 12.43 -4.63 -7.29
N GLN A 95 11.24 -4.72 -7.89
CA GLN A 95 11.08 -4.55 -9.34
C GLN A 95 11.52 -3.15 -9.78
N MET A 96 11.20 -2.10 -9.03
CA MET A 96 11.66 -0.75 -9.35
C MET A 96 13.20 -0.65 -9.34
N HIS A 97 13.86 -1.25 -8.36
CA HIS A 97 15.32 -1.33 -8.34
C HIS A 97 15.87 -2.07 -9.56
N ALA A 98 15.29 -3.22 -9.93
CA ALA A 98 15.71 -4.00 -11.09
C ALA A 98 15.53 -3.25 -12.43
N GLN A 99 14.55 -2.36 -12.51
CA GLN A 99 14.31 -1.48 -13.67
C GLN A 99 15.24 -0.26 -13.70
N GLY A 100 16.11 -0.08 -12.70
CA GLY A 100 17.09 1.01 -12.65
C GLY A 100 16.51 2.37 -12.25
N PHE A 101 15.37 2.40 -11.54
CA PHE A 101 14.90 3.66 -10.96
C PHE A 101 15.89 4.15 -9.87
N ASP A 102 15.93 5.47 -9.69
CA ASP A 102 16.87 6.15 -8.78
C ASP A 102 16.76 5.64 -7.33
N ALA A 103 17.80 4.94 -6.87
CA ALA A 103 17.85 4.35 -5.54
C ALA A 103 17.68 5.38 -4.42
N ALA A 104 18.16 6.61 -4.60
CA ALA A 104 18.01 7.66 -3.61
C ALA A 104 16.54 8.06 -3.41
N ARG A 105 15.73 8.00 -4.48
CA ARG A 105 14.28 8.24 -4.39
C ARG A 105 13.53 7.05 -3.82
N LEU A 106 14.02 5.84 -4.04
CA LEU A 106 13.41 4.61 -3.54
C LEU A 106 13.67 4.36 -2.05
N ALA A 107 14.77 4.89 -1.51
CA ALA A 107 15.17 4.70 -0.11
C ALA A 107 14.07 5.09 0.90
N VAL A 108 13.28 6.12 0.61
CA VAL A 108 12.16 6.53 1.48
C VAL A 108 11.11 5.43 1.56
N TYR A 109 10.75 4.82 0.42
CA TYR A 109 9.78 3.73 0.39
C TYR A 109 10.33 2.45 1.03
N GLU A 110 11.62 2.18 0.87
CA GLU A 110 12.29 1.06 1.53
C GLU A 110 12.20 1.19 3.05
N GLN A 111 12.48 2.38 3.58
CA GLN A 111 12.36 2.67 4.99
C GLN A 111 10.91 2.51 5.47
N GLU A 112 9.94 3.10 4.77
CA GLU A 112 8.51 3.01 5.12
C GLU A 112 7.97 1.58 5.11
N LEU A 113 8.47 0.73 4.21
CA LEU A 113 8.04 -0.68 4.14
C LEU A 113 8.74 -1.57 5.16
N ASN A 114 9.87 -1.15 5.71
CA ASN A 114 10.68 -1.96 6.63
C ASN A 114 10.59 -1.53 8.08
N GLU A 115 9.95 -0.40 8.38
CA GLU A 115 9.69 0.04 9.75
C GLU A 115 8.19 0.10 10.09
N PRO A 116 7.79 -0.30 11.31
CA PRO A 116 6.43 -0.11 11.77
C PRO A 116 6.10 1.37 11.89
N THR A 117 4.84 1.74 11.63
CA THR A 117 4.43 3.13 11.75
C THR A 117 4.43 3.58 13.22
N PRO A 118 4.66 4.88 13.49
CA PRO A 118 4.61 5.41 14.86
C PRO A 118 3.30 5.09 15.58
N GLU A 119 2.18 5.09 14.86
CA GLU A 119 0.87 4.77 15.41
C GLU A 119 0.76 3.30 15.82
N ALA A 120 1.30 2.37 15.01
CA ALA A 120 1.32 0.95 15.33
C ALA A 120 2.18 0.68 16.57
N VAL A 121 3.35 1.31 16.66
CA VAL A 121 4.23 1.24 17.83
C VAL A 121 3.52 1.79 19.07
N GLN A 122 2.89 2.97 18.95
CA GLN A 122 2.19 3.60 20.07
C GLN A 122 1.01 2.76 20.56
N ALA A 123 0.26 2.13 19.66
CA ALA A 123 -0.83 1.22 20.02
C ALA A 123 -0.32 0.01 20.80
N LEU A 124 0.81 -0.57 20.37
CA LEU A 124 1.44 -1.68 21.10
C LEU A 124 1.95 -1.25 22.47
N VAL A 125 2.57 -0.07 22.59
CA VAL A 125 2.98 0.47 23.89
C VAL A 125 1.79 0.65 24.84
N GLN A 126 0.63 1.09 24.35
CA GLN A 126 -0.58 1.18 25.18
C GLN A 126 -1.11 -0.20 25.61
N LEU A 127 -0.99 -1.24 24.78
CA LEU A 127 -1.34 -2.62 25.17
C LEU A 127 -0.42 -3.14 26.28
N ILE A 128 0.87 -2.83 26.20
CA ILE A 128 1.88 -3.12 27.23
C ILE A 128 1.50 -2.41 28.54
N GLU A 129 1.27 -1.10 28.50
CA GLU A 129 0.96 -0.29 29.69
C GLU A 129 -0.37 -0.68 30.36
N SER A 130 -1.36 -1.09 29.58
CA SER A 130 -2.66 -1.56 30.10
C SER A 130 -2.62 -2.97 30.70
N GLY A 131 -1.49 -3.67 30.63
CA GLY A 131 -1.33 -5.03 31.16
C GLY A 131 -2.05 -6.11 30.34
N ASN A 132 -2.52 -5.78 29.13
CA ASN A 132 -3.18 -6.74 28.24
C ASN A 132 -2.14 -7.62 27.52
N ARG A 133 -1.53 -8.52 28.29
CA ARG A 133 -0.36 -9.33 27.90
C ARG A 133 -0.57 -10.13 26.62
N ILE A 134 -1.67 -10.87 26.52
CA ILE A 134 -1.92 -11.75 25.36
C ILE A 134 -2.03 -10.91 24.08
N SER A 135 -2.75 -9.78 24.14
CA SER A 135 -2.91 -8.89 22.99
C SER A 135 -1.59 -8.22 22.62
N ALA A 136 -0.81 -7.79 23.62
CA ALA A 136 0.51 -7.20 23.41
C ALA A 136 1.49 -8.20 22.76
N GLU A 137 1.51 -9.45 23.22
CA GLU A 137 2.39 -10.49 22.66
C GLU A 137 2.04 -10.82 21.22
N ILE A 138 0.75 -11.04 20.93
CA ILE A 138 0.29 -11.30 19.57
C ILE A 138 0.67 -10.13 18.65
N ALA A 139 0.37 -8.89 19.07
CA ALA A 139 0.68 -7.71 18.29
C ALA A 139 2.18 -7.52 18.06
N ALA A 140 3.02 -7.75 19.07
CA ALA A 140 4.47 -7.65 18.94
C ALA A 140 5.06 -8.73 18.00
N ARG A 141 4.56 -9.97 18.10
CA ARG A 141 4.98 -11.06 17.19
C ARG A 141 4.57 -10.79 15.74
N MET A 142 3.34 -10.30 15.53
CA MET A 142 2.88 -9.88 14.21
C MET A 142 3.76 -8.73 13.67
N MET A 143 4.08 -7.74 14.50
CA MET A 143 4.96 -6.64 14.09
C MET A 143 6.36 -7.12 13.68
N VAL A 144 6.97 -8.05 14.42
CA VAL A 144 8.25 -8.65 14.01
C VAL A 144 8.12 -9.48 12.74
N GLN A 145 7.01 -10.20 12.56
CA GLN A 145 6.75 -10.95 11.32
C GLN A 145 6.61 -10.02 10.11
N ASP A 146 5.90 -8.91 10.28
CA ASP A 146 5.67 -7.91 9.24
C ASP A 146 6.95 -7.12 8.93
N TYR A 147 7.76 -6.82 9.96
CA TYR A 147 8.98 -6.01 9.89
C TYR A 147 10.21 -6.77 10.44
N PRO A 148 10.66 -7.85 9.76
CA PRO A 148 11.69 -8.74 10.30
C PRO A 148 13.05 -8.09 10.52
N SER A 149 13.35 -7.02 9.78
CA SER A 149 14.62 -6.28 9.88
C SER A 149 14.55 -5.12 10.89
N SER A 150 13.36 -4.71 11.32
CA SER A 150 13.18 -3.54 12.18
C SER A 150 13.72 -3.80 13.59
N GLU A 151 14.59 -2.91 14.06
CA GLU A 151 15.03 -2.89 15.46
C GLU A 151 13.87 -2.51 16.38
N THR A 152 13.08 -1.51 15.98
CA THR A 152 11.89 -1.06 16.72
C THR A 152 10.91 -2.20 16.98
N ALA A 153 10.63 -3.04 15.97
CA ALA A 153 9.75 -4.19 16.13
C ALA A 153 10.32 -5.22 17.13
N ARG A 154 11.63 -5.49 17.05
CA ARG A 154 12.34 -6.41 17.97
C ARG A 154 12.34 -5.89 19.40
N ASP A 155 12.58 -4.60 19.61
CA ASP A 155 12.57 -3.97 20.93
C ASP A 155 11.18 -4.03 21.58
N CYS A 156 10.13 -3.81 20.79
CA CYS A 156 8.76 -3.93 21.30
C CYS A 156 8.46 -5.36 21.77
N LEU A 157 8.88 -6.39 21.01
CA LEU A 157 8.73 -7.77 21.42
C LEU A 157 9.53 -8.07 22.70
N ALA A 158 10.77 -7.61 22.81
CA ALA A 158 11.60 -7.80 24.01
C ALA A 158 10.90 -7.23 25.27
N ARG A 159 10.35 -6.01 25.18
CA ARG A 159 9.59 -5.38 26.28
C ARG A 159 8.37 -6.21 26.72
N VAL A 160 7.65 -6.80 25.76
CA VAL A 160 6.52 -7.69 26.09
C VAL A 160 7.01 -8.95 26.81
N MET A 161 8.10 -9.56 26.34
CA MET A 161 8.67 -10.75 26.96
C MET A 161 9.20 -10.48 28.39
N GLU A 162 9.73 -9.29 28.66
CA GLU A 162 10.18 -8.90 30.01
C GLU A 162 9.02 -8.78 31.01
N MET A 163 7.87 -8.27 30.58
CA MET A 163 6.65 -8.27 31.41
C MET A 163 6.23 -9.68 31.83
N GLU A 164 6.55 -10.69 31.00
CA GLU A 164 6.24 -12.08 31.30
C GLU A 164 7.10 -12.65 32.43
N ALA A 165 8.37 -12.25 32.48
CA ALA A 165 9.36 -12.80 33.41
C ALA A 165 9.20 -12.26 34.85
N VAL A 166 8.77 -11.00 35.00
CA VAL A 166 8.67 -10.33 36.32
C VAL A 166 7.55 -10.90 37.22
N ASN A 167 6.59 -11.65 36.67
CA ASN A 167 5.44 -12.18 37.41
C ASN A 167 5.54 -13.69 37.75
N VAL A 168 6.65 -14.35 37.42
CA VAL A 168 6.88 -15.79 37.72
C VAL A 168 7.82 -15.98 38.94
N THR A 169 8.31 -14.88 39.52
CA THR A 169 9.11 -14.84 40.77
C THR A 169 8.30 -14.24 41.91
#